data_AF-A0A9D6KFM3-F1
#
_entry.id   AF-A0A9D6KFM3-F1
#
_cell.length_a   1.000
_cell.length_b   1.000
_cell.length_c   1.000
_cell.angle_alpha   90.00
_cell.angle_beta   90.00
_cell.angle_gamma   90.00
#
_symmetry.space_group_name_H-M   'P 1'
#
loop_
_entity.id
_entity.type
_entity.pdbx_description
1 polymer ?
#
loop_
_entity_poly.entity_id
_entity_poly.type
_entity_poly.pdbx_seq_one_letter_code
_entity_poly.pdbx_strand_id
1 'polypeptide(L)'
;MKRLVAIMWLVLVPAAALAIGPEVRRVTPPNRPYIIEIGQPKVMDSRALDRERKRDSDLRYYMEYYGWPDYAEVQEIEPDIPWEDYEVHIYYLERNLEIAFGRAIVSPGVQDLGVLKYQGYMEPETRDRIVALVTPARSPEVQPVEFRRPEPEAPMEAKPVAAAASVSDSIESIVLRMEAAAERASVAADQAAAASDAATRSADRAVNIMEKMSR
;
A
#
# COMPACT_ATOMS: atom_id res chain seq x y z
N MET A 1 -51.49 -43.52 51.28
CA MET A 1 -50.50 -44.04 50.31
C MET A 1 -50.00 -42.88 49.45
N LYS A 2 -48.66 -42.76 49.28
CA LYS A 2 -47.92 -42.41 48.04
C LYS A 2 -48.41 -41.17 47.23
N ARG A 3 -47.60 -40.17 46.84
CA ARG A 3 -46.15 -40.07 46.60
C ARG A 3 -45.77 -38.57 46.52
N LEU A 4 -44.69 -38.19 47.18
CA LEU A 4 -43.96 -36.94 46.95
C LEU A 4 -43.23 -37.06 45.60
N VAL A 5 -43.51 -36.12 44.68
CA VAL A 5 -42.79 -35.97 43.41
C VAL A 5 -41.82 -34.80 43.59
N ALA A 6 -40.53 -35.11 43.73
CA ALA A 6 -39.45 -34.13 43.75
C ALA A 6 -39.09 -33.79 42.29
N ILE A 7 -39.39 -32.56 41.87
CA ILE A 7 -38.99 -32.02 40.57
C ILE A 7 -37.60 -31.41 40.74
N MET A 8 -36.60 -32.12 40.23
CA MET A 8 -35.20 -31.70 40.17
C MET A 8 -35.02 -30.75 38.99
N TRP A 9 -34.90 -29.46 39.27
CA TRP A 9 -34.55 -28.45 38.26
C TRP A 9 -33.06 -28.55 37.96
N LEU A 10 -32.73 -29.12 36.80
CA LEU A 10 -31.39 -29.09 36.23
C LEU A 10 -31.13 -27.67 35.70
N VAL A 11 -30.41 -26.85 36.48
CA VAL A 11 -29.91 -25.56 36.03
C VAL A 11 -28.79 -25.81 35.02
N LEU A 12 -29.13 -25.72 33.75
CA LEU A 12 -28.16 -25.72 32.65
C LEU A 12 -27.41 -24.37 32.73
N VAL A 13 -26.25 -24.35 33.37
CA VAL A 13 -25.33 -23.21 33.29
C VAL A 13 -24.74 -23.22 31.88
N PRO A 14 -25.05 -22.23 31.01
CA PRO A 14 -24.35 -22.14 29.73
C PRO A 14 -22.88 -21.88 30.06
N ALA A 15 -22.03 -22.83 29.68
CA ALA A 15 -20.59 -22.62 29.62
C ALA A 15 -20.35 -21.51 28.59
N ALA A 16 -20.30 -20.26 29.04
CA ALA A 16 -19.78 -19.15 28.27
C ALA A 16 -18.31 -19.47 28.01
N ALA A 17 -18.05 -20.05 26.84
CA ALA A 17 -16.71 -20.18 26.31
C ALA A 17 -16.13 -18.77 26.18
N LEU A 18 -15.28 -18.40 27.13
CA LEU A 18 -14.37 -17.26 27.04
C LEU A 18 -13.46 -17.52 25.85
N ALA A 19 -13.91 -17.14 24.66
CA ALA A 19 -13.07 -16.98 23.49
C ALA A 19 -12.18 -15.75 23.77
N ILE A 20 -11.09 -15.97 24.50
CA ILE A 20 -10.00 -15.00 24.67
C ILE A 20 -9.23 -15.00 23.34
N GLY A 21 -9.84 -14.40 22.31
CA GLY A 21 -9.11 -13.97 21.14
C GLY A 21 -8.20 -12.80 21.51
N PRO A 22 -7.10 -12.58 20.76
CA PRO A 22 -6.30 -11.36 20.94
C PRO A 22 -7.23 -10.15 20.81
N GLU A 23 -7.25 -9.30 21.84
CA GLU A 23 -8.06 -8.09 21.87
C GLU A 23 -7.65 -7.20 20.68
N VAL A 24 -8.56 -7.06 19.72
CA VAL A 24 -8.31 -6.24 18.53
C VAL A 24 -8.41 -4.78 18.94
N ARG A 25 -7.31 -4.04 18.83
CA ARG A 25 -7.26 -2.59 19.07
C ARG A 25 -8.36 -1.90 18.28
N ARG A 26 -9.20 -1.11 18.94
CA ARG A 26 -10.23 -0.27 18.33
C ARG A 26 -10.01 1.16 18.75
N VAL A 27 -9.76 2.05 17.81
CA VAL A 27 -9.47 3.47 18.10
C VAL A 27 -10.31 4.35 17.19
N THR A 28 -10.98 5.35 17.76
CA THR A 28 -11.65 6.40 16.99
C THR A 28 -10.70 7.58 16.89
N PRO A 29 -10.20 7.93 15.68
CA PRO A 29 -9.31 9.07 15.52
C PRO A 29 -10.02 10.38 15.87
N PRO A 30 -9.37 11.32 16.57
CA PRO A 30 -9.99 12.59 16.97
C PRO A 30 -10.39 13.46 15.75
N ASN A 31 -9.68 13.32 14.64
CA ASN A 31 -9.91 14.03 13.37
C ASN A 31 -10.95 13.34 12.46
N ARG A 32 -11.34 12.10 12.75
CA ARG A 32 -12.27 11.29 11.94
C ARG A 32 -13.22 10.50 12.86
N PRO A 33 -14.16 11.17 13.54
CA PRO A 33 -15.03 10.53 14.55
C PRO A 33 -16.04 9.54 13.96
N TYR A 34 -16.17 9.49 12.63
CA TYR A 34 -17.11 8.64 11.91
C TYR A 34 -16.53 7.26 11.52
N ILE A 35 -15.28 6.96 11.90
CA ILE A 35 -14.66 5.64 11.67
C ILE A 35 -14.09 5.07 12.97
N ILE A 36 -14.02 3.74 13.02
CA ILE A 36 -13.28 3.00 14.05
C ILE A 36 -12.14 2.26 13.36
N GLU A 37 -10.90 2.60 13.70
CA GLU A 37 -9.73 1.86 13.22
C GLU A 37 -9.63 0.52 13.95
N ILE A 38 -9.48 -0.56 13.19
CA ILE A 38 -9.38 -1.93 13.68
C ILE A 38 -7.94 -2.41 13.53
N GLY A 39 -7.36 -2.89 14.63
CA GLY A 39 -6.05 -3.54 14.64
C GLY A 39 -4.87 -2.58 14.47
N GLN A 40 -3.78 -3.13 13.94
CA GLN A 40 -2.57 -2.39 13.61
C GLN A 40 -2.52 -2.18 12.10
N PRO A 41 -2.07 -1.01 11.62
CA PRO A 41 -1.93 -0.78 10.20
C PRO A 41 -0.88 -1.73 9.60
N LYS A 42 -1.13 -2.15 8.36
CA LYS A 42 -0.28 -3.09 7.61
C LYS A 42 0.52 -2.35 6.57
N VAL A 43 1.86 -2.44 6.65
CA VAL A 43 2.76 -1.81 5.69
C VAL A 43 2.45 -2.28 4.27
N MET A 44 2.36 -1.33 3.34
CA MET A 44 2.08 -1.59 1.94
C MET A 44 3.37 -1.44 1.12
N ASP A 45 3.75 -2.49 0.40
CA ASP A 45 4.86 -2.40 -0.55
C ASP A 45 4.46 -1.63 -1.82
N SER A 46 5.45 -1.22 -2.63
CA SER A 46 5.22 -0.44 -3.85
C SER A 46 4.34 -1.13 -4.88
N ARG A 47 4.34 -2.47 -4.93
CA ARG A 47 3.49 -3.25 -5.85
C ARG A 47 2.04 -3.28 -5.37
N ALA A 48 1.82 -3.39 -4.06
CA ALA A 48 0.51 -3.30 -3.45
C ALA A 48 -0.06 -1.89 -3.63
N LEU A 49 0.75 -0.86 -3.42
CA LEU A 49 0.34 0.52 -3.65
C LEU A 49 -0.01 0.78 -5.12
N ASP A 50 0.77 0.27 -6.08
CA ASP A 50 0.42 0.41 -7.50
C ASP A 50 -0.90 -0.30 -7.87
N ARG A 51 -1.26 -1.39 -7.18
CA ARG A 51 -2.56 -2.06 -7.38
C ARG A 51 -3.70 -1.21 -6.83
N GLU A 52 -3.56 -0.65 -5.64
CA GLU A 52 -4.59 0.21 -5.05
C GLU A 52 -4.73 1.50 -5.87
N ARG A 53 -3.62 2.10 -6.31
CA ARG A 53 -3.61 3.25 -7.22
C ARG A 53 -4.40 3.00 -8.51
N LYS A 54 -4.46 1.76 -9.02
CA LYS A 54 -5.25 1.45 -10.22
C LYS A 54 -6.76 1.37 -9.96
N ARG A 55 -7.16 1.18 -8.71
CA ARG A 55 -8.56 0.97 -8.25
C ARG A 55 -9.16 2.18 -7.55
N ASP A 56 -8.33 3.15 -7.19
CA ASP A 56 -8.71 4.36 -6.48
C ASP A 56 -8.30 5.58 -7.31
N SER A 57 -9.32 6.25 -7.89
CA SER A 57 -9.14 7.38 -8.78
C SER A 57 -8.45 8.58 -8.10
N ASP A 58 -8.78 8.84 -6.84
CA ASP A 58 -8.26 9.98 -6.08
C ASP A 58 -6.82 9.71 -5.67
N LEU A 59 -6.50 8.50 -5.20
CA LEU A 59 -5.12 8.07 -4.92
C LEU A 59 -4.26 8.15 -6.19
N ARG A 60 -4.79 7.69 -7.33
CA ARG A 60 -4.12 7.82 -8.64
C ARG A 60 -3.79 9.26 -8.97
N TYR A 61 -4.82 10.11 -8.95
CA TYR A 61 -4.68 11.52 -9.26
C TYR A 61 -3.68 12.21 -8.32
N TYR A 62 -3.75 11.90 -7.03
CA TYR A 62 -2.86 12.46 -6.03
C TYR A 62 -1.40 12.06 -6.29
N MET A 63 -1.13 10.78 -6.53
CA MET A 63 0.23 10.29 -6.81
C MET A 63 0.78 10.80 -8.15
N GLU A 64 -0.07 11.03 -9.16
CA GLU A 64 0.35 11.63 -10.42
C GLU A 64 0.80 13.09 -10.25
N TYR A 65 0.16 13.83 -9.35
CA TYR A 65 0.48 15.24 -9.12
C TYR A 65 1.62 15.45 -8.11
N TYR A 66 1.66 14.67 -7.03
CA TYR A 66 2.60 14.85 -5.92
C TYR A 66 3.78 13.86 -5.93
N GLY A 67 3.72 12.82 -6.76
CA GLY A 67 4.73 11.77 -6.83
C GLY A 67 4.43 10.59 -5.90
N TRP A 68 5.44 9.73 -5.72
CA TRP A 68 5.35 8.57 -4.84
C TRP A 68 5.53 8.98 -3.37
N PRO A 69 4.77 8.39 -2.43
CA PRO A 69 4.96 8.65 -1.00
C PRO A 69 6.21 7.96 -0.47
N ASP A 70 6.72 8.46 0.67
CA ASP A 70 7.85 7.85 1.38
C ASP A 70 7.44 6.54 2.06
N TYR A 71 6.18 6.46 2.47
CA TYR A 71 5.62 5.31 3.18
C TYR A 71 4.11 5.18 2.91
N ALA A 72 3.61 3.95 2.90
CA ALA A 72 2.21 3.65 2.72
C ALA A 72 1.79 2.43 3.57
N GLU A 73 0.55 2.44 4.04
CA GLU A 73 -0.04 1.33 4.79
C GLU A 73 -1.55 1.21 4.53
N VAL A 74 -2.08 0.03 4.83
CA VAL A 74 -3.53 -0.23 4.89
C VAL A 74 -3.96 -0.19 6.34
N GLN A 75 -4.99 0.59 6.63
CA GLN A 75 -5.66 0.59 7.92
C GLN A 75 -7.05 -0.04 7.76
N GLU A 76 -7.30 -1.15 8.44
CA GLU A 76 -8.65 -1.73 8.53
C GLU A 76 -9.54 -0.82 9.37
N ILE A 77 -10.77 -0.61 8.93
CA ILE A 77 -11.73 0.29 9.58
C ILE A 77 -13.13 -0.35 9.63
N GLU A 78 -13.97 0.14 10.54
CA GLU A 78 -15.41 -0.15 10.58
C GLU A 78 -16.19 1.11 10.19
N PRO A 79 -16.48 1.31 8.90
CA PRO A 79 -17.28 2.43 8.45
C PRO A 79 -18.75 2.08 8.28
N ASP A 80 -19.59 3.10 8.19
CA ASP A 80 -20.94 2.95 7.70
C ASP A 80 -20.96 2.63 6.19
N ILE A 81 -21.99 1.95 5.72
CA ILE A 81 -22.26 1.79 4.28
C ILE A 81 -22.39 3.21 3.66
N PRO A 82 -21.75 3.50 2.51
CA PRO A 82 -21.30 2.55 1.48
C PRO A 82 -19.79 2.35 1.37
N TRP A 83 -19.01 2.45 2.46
CA TRP A 83 -17.54 2.39 2.36
C TRP A 83 -16.98 0.97 2.48
N GLU A 84 -15.82 0.72 1.87
CA GLU A 84 -15.01 -0.49 2.10
C GLU A 84 -14.44 -0.52 3.52
N ASP A 85 -14.11 -1.70 4.03
CA ASP A 85 -13.61 -1.95 5.39
C ASP A 85 -12.13 -1.61 5.61
N TYR A 86 -11.53 -0.82 4.71
CA TYR A 86 -10.16 -0.35 4.84
C TYR A 86 -9.93 1.01 4.18
N GLU A 87 -8.94 1.73 4.69
CA GLU A 87 -8.38 2.93 4.08
C GLU A 87 -6.91 2.71 3.70
N VAL A 88 -6.49 3.36 2.61
CA VAL A 88 -5.09 3.45 2.20
C VAL A 88 -4.53 4.75 2.72
N HIS A 89 -3.52 4.66 3.58
CA HIS A 89 -2.82 5.81 4.11
C HIS A 89 -1.48 5.98 3.40
N ILE A 90 -1.18 7.20 2.94
CA ILE A 90 0.11 7.56 2.38
C ILE A 90 0.72 8.72 3.16
N TYR A 91 2.05 8.70 3.26
CA TYR A 91 2.80 9.63 4.08
C TYR A 91 3.95 10.27 3.29
N TYR A 92 4.06 11.59 3.40
CA TYR A 92 5.17 12.37 2.88
C TYR A 92 5.94 12.98 4.06
N LEU A 93 7.05 12.34 4.44
CA LEU A 93 7.80 12.62 5.66
C LEU A 93 8.41 14.02 5.66
N GLU A 94 8.94 14.47 4.53
CA GLU A 94 9.52 15.81 4.39
C GLU A 94 8.48 16.92 4.58
N ARG A 95 7.22 16.64 4.23
CA ARG A 95 6.11 17.60 4.26
C ARG A 95 5.29 17.53 5.55
N ASN A 96 5.61 16.60 6.45
CA ASN A 96 4.80 16.27 7.60
C ASN A 96 3.32 15.99 7.25
N LEU A 97 3.07 15.31 6.13
CA LEU A 97 1.73 15.17 5.54
C LEU A 97 1.25 13.73 5.57
N GLU A 98 0.05 13.52 6.12
CA GLU A 98 -0.73 12.28 6.08
C GLU A 98 -1.96 12.47 5.21
N ILE A 99 -2.27 11.44 4.43
CA ILE A 99 -3.45 11.42 3.57
C ILE A 99 -4.06 10.03 3.62
N ALA A 100 -5.36 9.97 3.87
CA ALA A 100 -6.13 8.74 3.86
C ALA A 100 -7.13 8.74 2.71
N PHE A 101 -7.16 7.63 1.98
CA PHE A 101 -8.09 7.37 0.90
C PHE A 101 -8.99 6.20 1.27
N GLY A 102 -10.28 6.33 1.01
CA GLY A 102 -11.26 5.28 1.17
C GLY A 102 -12.00 5.05 -0.14
N ARG A 103 -12.55 3.84 -0.32
CA ARG A 103 -13.30 3.47 -1.52
C ARG A 103 -14.78 3.32 -1.21
N ALA A 104 -15.64 3.90 -2.06
CA ALA A 104 -17.08 3.77 -1.94
C ALA A 104 -17.61 2.63 -2.84
N ILE A 105 -18.42 1.75 -2.26
CA ILE A 105 -19.19 0.70 -2.91
C ILE A 105 -20.51 1.30 -3.39
N VAL A 106 -20.49 1.96 -4.55
CA VAL A 106 -21.69 2.64 -5.08
C VAL A 106 -22.66 1.67 -5.75
N SER A 107 -22.15 0.65 -6.44
CA SER A 107 -22.97 -0.41 -7.03
C SER A 107 -22.16 -1.69 -7.27
N PRO A 108 -22.81 -2.85 -7.38
CA PRO A 108 -22.17 -4.09 -7.82
C PRO A 108 -21.70 -3.93 -9.29
N GLY A 109 -20.46 -3.47 -9.49
CA GLY A 109 -19.86 -3.29 -10.81
C GLY A 109 -19.14 -1.96 -11.02
N VAL A 110 -19.37 -0.96 -10.18
CA VAL A 110 -18.61 0.31 -10.18
C VAL A 110 -17.74 0.34 -8.94
N GLN A 111 -16.45 -0.02 -9.10
CA GLN A 111 -15.49 -0.18 -8.01
C GLN A 111 -14.48 0.99 -7.89
N ASP A 112 -14.55 1.98 -8.79
CA ASP A 112 -13.50 2.98 -8.99
C ASP A 112 -13.79 4.35 -8.35
N LEU A 113 -14.66 4.42 -7.34
CA LEU A 113 -14.89 5.67 -6.59
C LEU A 113 -13.97 5.71 -5.37
N GLY A 114 -12.70 6.02 -5.66
CA GLY A 114 -11.75 6.47 -4.67
C GLY A 114 -12.12 7.85 -4.13
N VAL A 115 -11.98 8.06 -2.83
CA VAL A 115 -12.34 9.31 -2.17
C VAL A 115 -11.24 9.68 -1.18
N LEU A 116 -10.71 10.89 -1.30
CA LEU A 116 -9.87 11.50 -0.27
C LEU A 116 -10.70 11.73 1.01
N LYS A 117 -10.38 10.99 2.07
CA LYS A 117 -11.08 11.02 3.37
C LYS A 117 -10.49 12.02 4.33
N TYR A 118 -9.16 12.13 4.28
CA TYR A 118 -8.41 12.98 5.18
C TYR A 118 -7.13 13.45 4.52
N GLN A 119 -6.78 14.70 4.80
CA GLN A 119 -5.49 15.28 4.47
C GLN A 119 -5.12 16.21 5.62
N GLY A 120 -3.97 15.99 6.23
CA GLY A 120 -3.53 16.80 7.36
C GLY A 120 -2.12 16.49 7.82
N TYR A 121 -1.75 17.08 8.95
CA TYR A 121 -0.44 16.83 9.53
C TYR A 121 -0.37 15.45 10.16
N MET A 122 0.78 14.79 10.05
CA MET A 122 1.03 13.56 10.81
C MET A 122 1.07 13.85 12.30
N GLU A 123 0.40 13.01 13.08
CA GLU A 123 0.61 12.95 14.53
C GLU A 123 2.08 12.62 14.83
N PRO A 124 2.71 13.25 15.84
CA PRO A 124 4.13 13.03 16.15
C PRO A 124 4.47 11.55 16.38
N GLU A 125 3.62 10.82 17.09
CA GLU A 125 3.81 9.39 17.37
C GLU A 125 3.80 8.55 16.08
N THR A 126 2.89 8.85 15.14
CA THR A 126 2.81 8.20 13.84
C THR A 126 4.06 8.49 13.02
N ARG A 127 4.51 9.75 12.99
CA ARG A 127 5.72 10.15 12.28
C ARG A 127 6.95 9.42 12.83
N ASP A 128 7.13 9.40 14.14
CA ASP A 128 8.29 8.75 14.78
C ASP A 128 8.31 7.25 14.50
N ARG A 129 7.14 6.59 14.54
CA ARG A 129 6.98 5.18 14.12
C ARG A 129 7.43 4.98 12.68
N ILE A 130 6.94 5.80 11.75
CA ILE A 130 7.26 5.64 10.32
C ILE A 130 8.74 5.93 10.06
N VAL A 131 9.31 6.95 10.67
CA VAL A 131 10.74 7.27 10.54
C VAL A 131 11.60 6.10 11.02
N ALA A 132 11.21 5.44 12.12
CA ALA A 132 11.90 4.25 12.63
C ALA A 132 11.78 3.04 11.69
N LEU A 133 10.70 2.92 10.92
CA LEU A 133 10.49 1.85 9.95
C LEU A 133 11.22 2.11 8.62
N VAL A 134 11.20 3.36 8.14
CA VAL A 134 11.78 3.77 6.86
C VAL A 134 13.29 3.97 6.95
N THR A 135 13.78 4.48 8.08
CA THR A 135 15.23 4.57 8.32
C THR A 135 15.68 3.18 8.75
N PRO A 136 16.31 2.38 7.88
CA PRO A 136 16.87 1.10 8.34
C PRO A 136 17.79 1.44 9.50
N ALA A 137 17.70 0.68 10.60
CA ALA A 137 18.66 0.76 11.68
C ALA A 137 20.04 0.76 11.03
N ARG A 138 20.69 1.92 11.02
CA ARG A 138 22.00 2.14 10.39
C ARG A 138 22.83 1.01 10.95
N SER A 139 23.17 0.02 10.10
CA SER A 139 23.86 -1.19 10.58
C SER A 139 24.97 -0.70 11.48
N PRO A 140 25.03 -1.16 12.75
CA PRO A 140 25.93 -0.60 13.73
C PRO A 140 27.26 -0.48 13.05
N GLU A 141 27.68 0.78 12.91
CA GLU A 141 28.86 1.21 12.20
C GLU A 141 29.92 0.13 12.41
N VAL A 142 30.27 -0.58 11.32
CA VAL A 142 31.31 -1.61 11.37
C VAL A 142 32.44 -0.95 12.11
N GLN A 143 32.65 -1.33 13.39
CA GLN A 143 33.66 -0.70 14.22
C GLN A 143 34.91 -0.72 13.35
N PRO A 144 35.55 0.44 13.10
CA PRO A 144 36.70 0.48 12.21
C PRO A 144 37.61 -0.62 12.70
N VAL A 145 37.76 -1.67 11.88
CA VAL A 145 38.59 -2.82 12.21
C VAL A 145 39.91 -2.19 12.57
N GLU A 146 40.24 -2.22 13.86
CA GLU A 146 41.47 -1.64 14.36
C GLU A 146 42.54 -2.35 13.55
N PHE A 147 43.13 -1.64 12.58
CA PHE A 147 44.15 -2.18 11.71
C PHE A 147 45.32 -2.44 12.63
N ARG A 148 45.33 -3.62 13.26
CA ARG A 148 46.44 -4.13 14.03
C ARG A 148 47.55 -4.25 13.01
N ARG A 149 48.43 -3.24 12.98
CA ARG A 149 49.61 -3.20 12.13
C ARG A 149 50.26 -4.57 12.24
N PRO A 150 50.29 -5.38 11.18
CA PRO A 150 51.02 -6.63 11.20
C PRO A 150 52.47 -6.27 11.53
N GLU A 151 53.00 -6.92 12.55
CA GLU A 151 54.42 -6.94 12.82
C GLU A 151 55.15 -7.39 11.53
N PRO A 152 56.26 -6.73 11.14
CA PRO A 152 56.80 -6.85 9.80
C PRO A 152 57.41 -8.25 9.59
N GLU A 153 56.63 -9.16 9.01
CA GLU A 153 57.18 -10.35 8.35
C GLU A 153 57.62 -10.00 6.93
N ALA A 154 58.83 -10.48 6.63
CA ALA A 154 59.68 -10.37 5.46
C ALA A 154 59.03 -10.13 4.07
N PRO A 155 59.78 -9.51 3.13
CA PRO A 155 59.27 -9.12 1.82
C PRO A 155 59.06 -10.35 0.94
N MET A 156 57.81 -10.63 0.57
CA MET A 156 57.47 -11.51 -0.55
C MET A 156 56.89 -10.71 -1.71
N GLU A 157 57.35 -11.13 -2.89
CA GLU A 157 57.17 -10.56 -4.22
C GLU A 157 55.74 -10.13 -4.56
N ALA A 158 55.65 -8.94 -5.14
CA ALA A 158 54.44 -8.36 -5.70
C ALA A 158 53.92 -9.16 -6.90
N LYS A 159 52.66 -9.59 -6.81
CA LYS A 159 51.88 -10.10 -7.95
C LYS A 159 50.97 -8.96 -8.44
N PRO A 160 51.00 -8.58 -9.73
CA PRO A 160 50.16 -7.49 -10.23
C PRO A 160 48.71 -7.98 -10.37
N VAL A 161 47.79 -7.38 -9.61
CA VAL A 161 46.35 -7.58 -9.80
C VAL A 161 45.88 -6.55 -10.83
N ALA A 162 45.42 -7.08 -11.97
CA ALA A 162 44.94 -6.32 -13.10
C ALA A 162 43.50 -5.83 -12.92
N ALA A 163 43.23 -4.70 -13.57
CA ALA A 163 41.96 -4.22 -14.09
C ALA A 163 40.89 -3.77 -13.09
N ALA A 164 40.94 -2.48 -12.76
CA ALA A 164 39.75 -1.68 -12.48
C ALA A 164 38.89 -1.63 -13.75
N ALA A 165 37.77 -2.35 -13.75
CA ALA A 165 36.75 -2.24 -14.78
C ALA A 165 36.07 -0.87 -14.69
N SER A 166 36.04 -0.19 -15.82
CA SER A 166 35.57 1.18 -16.02
C SER A 166 34.10 1.37 -15.64
N VAL A 167 33.85 2.29 -14.69
CA VAL A 167 32.51 2.74 -14.29
C VAL A 167 31.73 3.41 -15.44
N SER A 168 32.43 3.85 -16.50
CA SER A 168 31.82 4.54 -17.64
C SER A 168 30.93 3.64 -18.52
N ASP A 169 31.26 2.34 -18.66
CA ASP A 169 30.43 1.40 -19.44
C ASP A 169 29.04 1.18 -18.80
N SER A 170 28.93 1.41 -17.48
CA SER A 170 27.65 1.24 -16.76
C SER A 170 26.65 2.34 -17.11
N ILE A 171 27.07 3.57 -17.37
CA ILE A 171 26.16 4.70 -17.59
C ILE A 171 25.54 4.63 -18.98
N GLU A 172 26.32 4.34 -20.03
CA GLU A 172 25.79 4.18 -21.39
C GLU A 172 24.76 3.05 -21.45
N SER A 173 25.02 1.93 -20.76
CA SER A 173 24.07 0.80 -20.71
C SER A 173 22.74 1.15 -20.02
N ILE A 174 22.74 2.07 -19.06
CA ILE A 174 21.53 2.54 -18.37
C ILE A 174 20.72 3.45 -19.29
N VAL A 175 21.37 4.38 -19.99
CA VAL A 175 20.69 5.29 -20.94
C VAL A 175 20.02 4.49 -22.07
N LEU A 176 20.72 3.50 -22.63
CA LEU A 176 20.20 2.65 -23.71
C LEU A 176 18.96 1.83 -23.26
N ARG A 177 18.94 1.36 -22.01
CA ARG A 177 17.77 0.67 -21.44
C ARG A 177 16.61 1.62 -21.18
N MET A 178 16.89 2.85 -20.79
CA MET A 178 15.87 3.87 -20.52
C MET A 178 15.18 4.32 -21.81
N GLU A 179 15.95 4.50 -22.89
CA GLU A 179 15.41 4.83 -24.22
C GLU A 179 14.53 3.69 -24.77
N ALA A 180 15.01 2.44 -24.68
CA ALA A 180 14.22 1.27 -25.05
C ALA A 180 12.97 1.05 -24.17
N ALA A 181 12.95 1.58 -22.95
CA ALA A 181 11.76 1.55 -22.09
C ALA A 181 10.77 2.66 -22.48
N ALA A 182 11.27 3.86 -22.78
CA ALA A 182 10.44 4.98 -23.24
C ALA A 182 9.72 4.66 -24.56
N GLU A 183 10.40 4.03 -25.52
CA GLU A 183 9.79 3.65 -26.79
C GLU A 183 8.69 2.59 -26.63
N ARG A 184 8.91 1.60 -25.75
CA ARG A 184 7.87 0.62 -25.39
C ARG A 184 6.67 1.27 -24.71
N ALA A 185 6.90 2.28 -23.86
CA ALA A 185 5.81 3.02 -23.23
C ALA A 185 5.01 3.84 -24.26
N SER A 186 5.67 4.47 -25.23
CA SER A 186 5.00 5.20 -26.32
C SER A 186 4.09 4.27 -27.14
N VAL A 187 4.62 3.11 -27.58
CA VAL A 187 3.84 2.15 -28.38
C VAL A 187 2.64 1.61 -27.59
N ALA A 188 2.80 1.36 -26.28
CA ALA A 188 1.70 0.92 -25.43
C ALA A 188 0.62 2.00 -25.28
N ALA A 189 1.00 3.28 -25.19
CA ALA A 189 0.06 4.39 -25.13
C ALA A 189 -0.75 4.52 -26.42
N ASP A 190 -0.11 4.41 -27.58
CA ASP A 190 -0.78 4.45 -28.89
C ASP A 190 -1.77 3.29 -29.06
N GLN A 191 -1.39 2.09 -28.62
CA GLN A 191 -2.27 0.92 -28.63
C GLN A 191 -3.49 1.11 -27.72
N ALA A 192 -3.29 1.69 -26.53
CA ALA A 192 -4.38 1.98 -25.61
C ALA A 192 -5.36 3.02 -26.18
N ALA A 193 -4.85 4.08 -26.83
CA ALA A 193 -5.66 5.08 -27.50
C ALA A 193 -6.50 4.45 -28.64
N ALA A 194 -5.87 3.64 -29.49
CA ALA A 194 -6.56 2.94 -30.58
C ALA A 194 -7.65 1.97 -30.07
N ALA A 195 -7.40 1.29 -28.96
CA ALA A 195 -8.38 0.40 -28.32
C ALA A 195 -9.58 1.18 -27.77
N SER A 196 -9.34 2.34 -27.15
CA SER A 196 -10.39 3.25 -26.68
C SER A 196 -11.29 3.72 -27.83
N ASP A 197 -10.70 4.18 -28.94
CA ASP A 197 -11.47 4.61 -30.13
C ASP A 197 -12.29 3.47 -30.76
N ALA A 198 -11.77 2.24 -30.71
CA ALA A 198 -12.51 1.07 -31.17
C ALA A 198 -13.70 0.74 -30.25
N ALA A 199 -13.54 0.92 -28.93
CA ALA A 199 -14.61 0.73 -27.96
C ALA A 199 -15.73 1.77 -28.15
N THR A 200 -15.39 3.05 -28.29
CA THR A 200 -16.36 4.15 -28.55
C THR A 200 -17.17 3.87 -29.81
N ARG A 201 -16.51 3.53 -30.93
CA ARG A 201 -17.22 3.17 -32.18
C ARG A 201 -18.10 1.94 -32.05
N SER A 202 -17.79 1.03 -31.14
CA SER A 202 -18.61 -0.15 -30.89
C SER A 202 -19.83 0.19 -30.04
N ALA A 203 -19.69 1.08 -29.05
CA ALA A 203 -20.79 1.63 -28.29
C ALA A 203 -21.76 2.43 -29.18
N ASP A 204 -21.25 3.30 -30.05
CA ASP A 204 -22.07 4.09 -31.00
C ASP A 204 -22.87 3.18 -31.94
N ARG A 205 -22.29 2.07 -32.39
CA ARG A 205 -22.99 1.07 -33.20
C ARG A 205 -24.10 0.38 -32.42
N ALA A 206 -23.86 0.04 -31.16
CA ALA A 206 -24.87 -0.58 -30.31
C ALA A 206 -26.07 0.38 -30.07
N VAL A 207 -25.80 1.65 -29.79
CA VAL A 207 -26.84 2.69 -29.64
C VAL A 207 -27.68 2.81 -30.91
N ASN A 208 -27.04 2.91 -32.07
CA ASN A 208 -27.74 2.97 -33.36
C ASN A 208 -28.61 1.73 -33.65
N ILE A 209 -28.19 0.53 -33.22
CA ILE A 209 -29.01 -0.69 -33.37
C ILE A 209 -30.23 -0.64 -32.45
N MET A 210 -30.06 -0.22 -31.19
CA MET A 210 -31.16 -0.08 -30.24
C MET A 210 -32.20 0.94 -30.72
N GLU A 211 -31.78 2.08 -31.26
CA GLU A 211 -32.69 3.08 -31.83
C GLU A 211 -33.46 2.59 -33.07
N LYS A 212 -32.88 1.67 -33.85
CA LYS A 212 -33.58 1.05 -35.00
C LYS A 212 -34.60 0.02 -34.56
N MET A 213 -34.38 -0.68 -33.44
CA MET A 213 -35.32 -1.67 -32.92
C MET A 213 -36.53 -1.06 -32.20
N SER A 214 -36.45 0.22 -31.80
CA SER A 214 -37.53 0.92 -31.11
C SER A 214 -38.52 1.63 -32.05
N ARG A 215 -38.27 1.63 -33.36
CA ARG A 215 -39.17 2.17 -34.40
C ARG A 215 -39.91 1.05 -35.12
#